data_AF-A0A4W3JC49-F1
#
_entry.id   AF-A0A4W3JC49-F1
#
_cell.length_a   1.000
_cell.length_b   1.000
_cell.length_c   1.000
_cell.angle_alpha   90.00
_cell.angle_beta   90.00
_cell.angle_gamma   90.00
#
_symmetry.space_group_name_H-M   'P 1'
#
loop_
_entity.id
_entity.type
_entity.pdbx_description
1 polymer ?
#
loop_
_entity_poly.entity_id
_entity_poly.type
_entity_poly.pdbx_seq_one_letter_code
_entity_poly.pdbx_strand_id
1 'polypeptide(L)'
;RGTEDWAPPRFQILFFLHPPQKREAVVAAQNSMCAGCGTPIELKYIKKLRYCEYLGKYFCECCHRNDESPIPSHILTKWDFSKYPVCNFSKQLLQSIWNDPLFNIYCINKALLSKVKELRKSGIQEKLIHIKKLLSSCRLAESAMMEFQQVHPHLTRELYLYSLNDLTRMKCGLLVPGLKDILKTALAHVEDCQLCLGKGFICEFCKNKKVIFPFQTNQCKRCNTCKACFHKDCFKSEECPKCLRIQTRKELLLTFQQPMD
;
A
#
# COMPACT_ATOMS: atom_id res chain seq x y z
N ARG A 1 13.76 -31.48 -3.79
CA ARG A 1 15.04 -31.37 -4.53
C ARG A 1 15.98 -30.53 -3.69
N GLY A 2 17.13 -31.09 -3.31
CA GLY A 2 18.13 -30.52 -2.41
C GLY A 2 18.90 -31.65 -1.73
N THR A 3 20.16 -31.42 -1.41
CA THR A 3 21.00 -32.27 -0.53
C THR A 3 21.05 -31.65 0.86
N GLU A 4 21.72 -32.30 1.82
CA GLU A 4 21.96 -31.70 3.15
C GLU A 4 22.74 -30.38 3.02
N ASP A 5 23.69 -30.30 2.10
CA ASP A 5 24.58 -29.14 1.96
C ASP A 5 24.03 -28.04 1.04
N TRP A 6 22.99 -28.33 0.23
CA TRP A 6 22.44 -27.39 -0.74
C TRP A 6 20.94 -27.56 -0.98
N ALA A 7 20.23 -26.43 -1.00
CA ALA A 7 18.85 -26.35 -1.46
C ALA A 7 18.70 -25.28 -2.55
N PRO A 8 17.89 -25.54 -3.59
CA PRO A 8 17.62 -24.53 -4.62
C PRO A 8 16.90 -23.32 -4.02
N PRO A 9 17.09 -22.12 -4.60
CA PRO A 9 16.36 -20.93 -4.19
C PRO A 9 14.85 -21.18 -4.25
N ARG A 10 14.13 -20.70 -3.23
CA ARG A 10 12.67 -20.80 -3.15
C ARG A 10 12.04 -19.43 -3.38
N PHE A 11 10.78 -19.44 -3.80
CA PHE A 11 10.01 -18.21 -3.94
C PHE A 11 9.85 -17.56 -2.57
N GLN A 12 10.52 -16.43 -2.38
CA GLN A 12 10.48 -15.63 -1.16
C GLN A 12 10.63 -14.16 -1.53
N ILE A 13 9.88 -13.30 -0.84
CA ILE A 13 9.98 -11.84 -0.96
C ILE A 13 10.88 -11.34 0.16
N LEU A 14 12.01 -10.74 -0.20
CA LEU A 14 13.01 -10.27 0.74
C LEU A 14 12.85 -8.76 0.97
N PHE A 15 12.66 -8.38 2.24
CA PHE A 15 12.45 -6.98 2.64
C PHE A 15 13.69 -6.31 3.26
N PHE A 16 14.76 -7.08 3.51
CA PHE A 16 15.99 -6.58 4.11
C PHE A 16 17.09 -6.34 3.07
N LEU A 17 18.05 -5.50 3.44
CA LEU A 17 19.26 -5.25 2.66
C LEU A 17 20.34 -6.25 3.08
N HIS A 18 21.09 -6.78 2.13
CA HIS A 18 22.27 -7.59 2.45
C HIS A 18 23.40 -6.65 2.89
N PRO A 19 24.03 -6.88 4.05
CA PRO A 19 25.19 -6.10 4.44
C PRO A 19 26.35 -6.36 3.47
N PRO A 20 27.21 -5.37 3.18
CA PRO A 20 28.40 -5.59 2.38
C PRO A 20 29.29 -6.67 3.02
N GLN A 21 29.60 -7.72 2.26
CA GLN A 21 30.43 -8.83 2.71
C GLN A 21 31.52 -9.14 1.67
N LYS A 22 32.68 -9.60 2.15
CA LYS A 22 33.76 -10.08 1.27
C LYS A 22 33.30 -11.31 0.50
N ARG A 23 33.70 -11.42 -0.78
CA ARG A 23 33.31 -12.52 -1.69
C ARG A 23 33.59 -13.88 -1.07
N GLU A 24 34.78 -14.05 -0.50
CA GLU A 24 35.26 -15.31 0.07
C GLU A 24 34.36 -15.76 1.24
N ALA A 25 33.92 -14.81 2.07
CA ALA A 25 33.03 -15.09 3.20
C ALA A 25 31.65 -15.57 2.73
N VAL A 26 31.07 -14.92 1.72
CA VAL A 26 29.76 -15.33 1.17
C VAL A 26 29.87 -16.71 0.50
N VAL A 27 30.91 -16.94 -0.30
CA VAL A 27 31.14 -18.23 -0.98
C VAL A 27 31.33 -19.36 0.04
N ALA A 28 32.09 -19.13 1.10
CA ALA A 28 32.25 -20.09 2.20
C ALA A 28 30.90 -20.37 2.89
N ALA A 29 30.10 -19.34 3.16
CA ALA A 29 28.79 -19.47 3.80
C ALA A 29 27.74 -20.22 2.94
N GLN A 30 27.95 -20.35 1.64
CA GLN A 30 27.15 -21.20 0.75
C GLN A 30 27.85 -22.53 0.41
N ASN A 31 28.70 -23.01 1.32
CA ASN A 31 29.42 -24.29 1.25
C ASN A 31 30.22 -24.46 -0.05
N SER A 32 30.77 -23.36 -0.59
CA SER A 32 31.48 -23.34 -1.88
C SER A 32 30.69 -24.00 -3.02
N MET A 33 29.36 -23.88 -3.02
CA MET A 33 28.49 -24.39 -4.08
C MET A 33 27.74 -23.25 -4.75
N CYS A 34 27.46 -23.37 -6.06
CA CYS A 34 26.59 -22.42 -6.74
C CYS A 34 25.21 -22.39 -6.07
N ALA A 35 24.77 -21.21 -5.63
CA ALA A 35 23.50 -21.08 -4.93
C ALA A 35 22.29 -21.47 -5.80
N GLY A 36 22.42 -21.48 -7.14
CA GLY A 36 21.33 -21.80 -8.07
C GLY A 36 21.22 -23.27 -8.48
N CYS A 37 22.33 -23.98 -8.63
CA CYS A 37 22.35 -25.36 -9.15
C CYS A 37 23.07 -26.38 -8.26
N GLY A 38 23.71 -25.94 -7.16
CA GLY A 38 24.41 -26.82 -6.23
C GLY A 38 25.76 -27.34 -6.74
N THR A 39 26.21 -26.93 -7.93
CA THR A 39 27.51 -27.35 -8.45
C THR A 39 28.64 -26.84 -7.54
N PRO A 40 29.55 -27.71 -7.07
CA PRO A 40 30.73 -27.31 -6.30
C PRO A 40 31.60 -26.32 -7.09
N ILE A 41 32.15 -25.35 -6.39
CA ILE A 41 32.98 -24.26 -6.93
C ILE A 41 34.42 -24.52 -6.51
N GLU A 42 35.29 -24.81 -7.48
CA GLU A 42 36.73 -24.87 -7.22
C GLU A 42 37.30 -23.46 -6.94
N LEU A 43 38.32 -23.39 -6.09
CA LEU A 43 38.95 -22.12 -5.65
C LEU A 43 39.35 -21.21 -6.82
N LYS A 44 39.88 -21.79 -7.91
CA LYS A 44 40.30 -21.05 -9.12
C LYS A 44 39.14 -20.35 -9.85
N TYR A 45 37.90 -20.79 -9.65
CA TYR A 45 36.72 -20.25 -10.32
C TYR A 45 35.92 -19.25 -9.46
N ILE A 46 36.30 -19.04 -8.19
CA ILE A 46 35.62 -18.10 -7.28
C ILE A 46 35.48 -16.70 -7.88
N LYS A 47 36.51 -16.22 -8.59
CA LYS A 47 36.51 -14.89 -9.25
C LYS A 47 35.51 -14.77 -10.40
N LYS A 48 35.12 -15.89 -11.04
CA LYS A 48 34.15 -15.92 -12.16
C LYS A 48 32.69 -15.92 -11.71
N LEU A 49 32.44 -16.15 -10.41
CA LEU A 49 31.08 -16.12 -9.88
C LEU A 49 30.48 -14.72 -9.97
N ARG A 50 29.16 -14.68 -10.13
CA ARG A 50 28.36 -13.46 -10.20
C ARG A 50 27.48 -13.35 -8.96
N TYR A 51 27.40 -12.15 -8.42
CA TYR A 51 26.64 -11.86 -7.19
C TYR A 51 25.22 -11.44 -7.56
N CYS A 52 24.23 -12.12 -6.97
CA CYS A 52 22.84 -11.72 -7.09
C CYS A 52 22.49 -10.78 -5.94
N GLU A 53 22.22 -9.51 -6.24
CA GLU A 53 21.90 -8.49 -5.25
C GLU A 53 20.61 -8.82 -4.49
N TYR A 54 19.65 -9.49 -5.14
CA TYR A 54 18.39 -9.87 -4.50
C TYR A 54 18.58 -10.94 -3.43
N LEU A 55 19.31 -12.03 -3.74
CA LEU A 55 19.48 -13.17 -2.83
C LEU A 55 20.71 -13.05 -1.92
N GLY A 56 21.62 -12.14 -2.20
CA GLY A 56 22.84 -11.95 -1.43
C GLY A 56 23.85 -13.10 -1.55
N LYS A 57 23.83 -13.83 -2.67
CA LYS A 57 24.62 -15.06 -2.88
C LYS A 57 25.33 -15.06 -4.23
N TYR A 58 26.34 -15.93 -4.36
CA TYR A 58 27.10 -16.12 -5.59
C TYR A 58 26.58 -17.28 -6.45
N PHE A 59 26.63 -17.08 -7.76
CA PHE A 59 26.10 -18.00 -8.77
C PHE A 59 27.12 -18.23 -9.89
N CYS A 60 27.08 -19.42 -10.49
CA CYS A 60 27.82 -19.71 -11.71
C CYS A 60 27.21 -18.95 -12.92
N GLU A 61 27.95 -18.91 -14.03
CA GLU A 61 27.55 -18.18 -15.24
C GLU A 61 26.27 -18.74 -15.88
N CYS A 62 25.99 -20.03 -15.70
CA CYS A 62 24.75 -20.65 -16.17
C CYS A 62 23.51 -20.14 -15.40
N CYS A 63 23.65 -19.95 -14.07
CA CYS A 63 22.56 -19.54 -13.20
C CYS A 63 22.38 -18.01 -13.09
N HIS A 64 23.35 -17.23 -13.57
CA HIS A 64 23.34 -15.78 -13.47
C HIS A 64 23.88 -15.16 -14.74
N ARG A 65 23.01 -14.61 -15.58
CA ARG A 65 23.37 -14.02 -16.89
C ARG A 65 23.74 -12.54 -16.85
N ASN A 66 23.87 -11.94 -15.65
CA ASN A 66 24.03 -10.50 -15.43
C ASN A 66 22.82 -9.68 -15.88
N ASP A 67 21.64 -10.30 -15.92
CA ASP A 67 20.40 -9.56 -16.00
C ASP A 67 20.26 -8.65 -14.78
N GLU A 68 19.66 -7.49 -14.98
CA GLU A 68 19.48 -6.52 -13.90
C GLU A 68 18.01 -6.29 -13.59
N SER A 69 17.70 -5.99 -12.33
CA SER A 69 16.36 -5.64 -11.88
C SER A 69 16.40 -4.64 -10.73
N PRO A 70 15.40 -3.76 -10.60
CA PRO A 70 15.15 -3.07 -9.33
C PRO A 70 14.91 -4.09 -8.22
N ILE A 71 15.42 -3.77 -7.02
CA ILE A 71 15.37 -4.64 -5.85
C ILE A 71 14.31 -4.13 -4.86
N PRO A 72 13.29 -4.93 -4.50
CA PRO A 72 12.20 -4.50 -3.61
C PRO A 72 12.69 -3.91 -2.28
N SER A 73 13.65 -4.57 -1.63
CA SER A 73 14.20 -4.07 -0.37
C SER A 73 14.91 -2.72 -0.53
N HIS A 74 15.59 -2.46 -1.64
CA HIS A 74 16.22 -1.16 -1.93
C HIS A 74 15.16 -0.06 -2.12
N ILE A 75 14.11 -0.36 -2.88
CA ILE A 75 12.98 0.56 -3.10
C ILE A 75 12.30 0.92 -1.76
N LEU A 76 12.01 -0.09 -0.94
CA LEU A 76 11.23 0.09 0.30
C LEU A 76 12.04 0.65 1.47
N THR A 77 13.38 0.60 1.41
CA THR A 77 14.24 1.14 2.47
C THR A 77 14.86 2.48 2.10
N LYS A 78 15.32 2.61 0.85
CA LYS A 78 16.12 3.75 0.36
C LYS A 78 15.44 4.56 -0.74
N TRP A 79 14.26 4.13 -1.21
CA TRP A 79 13.59 4.73 -2.38
C TRP A 79 14.45 4.69 -3.65
N ASP A 80 15.24 3.63 -3.77
CA ASP A 80 16.21 3.44 -4.85
C ASP A 80 15.67 2.46 -5.90
N PHE A 81 15.56 2.94 -7.13
CA PHE A 81 15.02 2.21 -8.29
C PHE A 81 16.11 1.82 -9.29
N SER A 82 17.38 2.01 -8.92
CA SER A 82 18.51 1.56 -9.73
C SER A 82 18.40 0.06 -9.98
N LYS A 83 18.91 -0.39 -11.13
CA LYS A 83 18.92 -1.80 -11.47
C LYS A 83 20.21 -2.43 -10.94
N TYR A 84 20.08 -3.62 -10.39
CA TYR A 84 21.18 -4.38 -9.84
C TYR A 84 21.26 -5.77 -10.46
N PRO A 85 22.46 -6.36 -10.59
CA PRO A 85 22.63 -7.72 -11.10
C PRO A 85 21.85 -8.73 -10.25
N VAL A 86 21.09 -9.59 -10.93
CA VAL A 86 20.30 -10.65 -10.30
C VAL A 86 20.48 -11.98 -11.05
N CYS A 87 20.42 -13.09 -10.31
CA CYS A 87 20.43 -14.41 -10.94
C CYS A 87 19.13 -14.67 -11.72
N ASN A 88 19.17 -15.64 -12.63
CA ASN A 88 18.05 -15.92 -13.54
C ASN A 88 16.76 -16.24 -12.77
N PHE A 89 16.88 -16.99 -11.66
CA PHE A 89 15.76 -17.29 -10.77
C PHE A 89 15.14 -16.01 -10.18
N SER A 90 15.97 -15.13 -9.62
CA SER A 90 15.50 -13.88 -9.03
C SER A 90 14.91 -12.94 -10.07
N LYS A 91 15.48 -12.90 -11.28
CA LYS A 91 14.91 -12.13 -12.39
C LYS A 91 13.48 -12.58 -12.71
N GLN A 92 13.26 -13.88 -12.85
CA GLN A 92 11.94 -14.47 -13.11
C GLN A 92 10.97 -14.19 -11.96
N LEU A 93 11.41 -14.36 -10.72
CA LEU A 93 10.60 -14.08 -9.53
C LEU A 93 10.18 -12.61 -9.47
N LEU A 94 11.12 -11.68 -9.65
CA LEU A 94 10.83 -10.24 -9.60
C LEU A 94 9.90 -9.80 -10.74
N GLN A 95 10.00 -10.43 -11.90
CA GLN A 95 9.07 -10.22 -13.01
C GLN A 95 7.67 -10.77 -12.70
N SER A 96 7.57 -11.96 -12.08
CA SER A 96 6.28 -12.58 -11.79
C SER A 96 5.46 -11.77 -10.79
N ILE A 97 6.12 -11.11 -9.83
CA ILE A 97 5.44 -10.28 -8.82
C ILE A 97 5.34 -8.79 -9.20
N TRP A 98 5.77 -8.41 -10.41
CA TRP A 98 5.97 -7.00 -10.77
C TRP A 98 4.69 -6.15 -10.61
N ASN A 99 3.54 -6.72 -10.97
CA ASN A 99 2.23 -6.08 -10.89
C ASN A 99 1.41 -6.51 -9.67
N ASP A 100 1.93 -7.40 -8.84
CA ASP A 100 1.20 -7.93 -7.70
C ASP A 100 1.23 -6.93 -6.54
N PRO A 101 0.07 -6.59 -5.95
CA PRO A 101 -0.01 -5.62 -4.87
C PRO A 101 0.41 -6.26 -3.53
N LEU A 102 1.73 -6.39 -3.31
CA LEU A 102 2.29 -7.13 -2.17
C LEU A 102 2.93 -6.23 -1.11
N PHE A 103 3.13 -4.94 -1.42
CA PHE A 103 3.97 -4.06 -0.61
C PHE A 103 3.13 -3.01 0.12
N ASN A 104 2.70 -3.33 1.35
CA ASN A 104 2.09 -2.35 2.23
C ASN A 104 3.19 -1.52 2.94
N ILE A 105 3.44 -0.30 2.45
CA ILE A 105 4.56 0.54 2.93
C ILE A 105 4.38 0.93 4.40
N TYR A 106 3.14 1.13 4.86
CA TYR A 106 2.88 1.49 6.25
C TYR A 106 3.34 0.38 7.21
N CYS A 107 3.08 -0.89 6.84
CA CYS A 107 3.50 -2.06 7.62
C CYS A 107 5.00 -2.34 7.51
N ILE A 108 5.59 -2.13 6.33
CA ILE A 108 7.00 -2.48 6.06
C ILE A 108 7.96 -1.40 6.57
N ASN A 109 7.72 -0.13 6.24
CA ASN A 109 8.60 0.98 6.59
C ASN A 109 7.83 2.31 6.64
N LYS A 110 7.12 2.54 7.74
CA LYS A 110 6.35 3.77 7.95
C LYS A 110 7.18 5.05 7.81
N ALA A 111 8.47 5.02 8.18
CA ALA A 111 9.36 6.18 8.06
C ALA A 111 9.60 6.60 6.59
N LEU A 112 9.41 5.71 5.63
CA LEU A 112 9.53 6.04 4.20
C LEU A 112 8.43 7.02 3.76
N LEU A 113 7.21 6.88 4.31
CA LEU A 113 6.06 7.73 3.98
C LEU A 113 6.32 9.21 4.29
N SER A 114 7.07 9.51 5.36
CA SER A 114 7.40 10.89 5.72
C SER A 114 8.61 11.42 4.95
N LYS A 115 9.58 10.56 4.61
CA LYS A 115 10.81 10.95 3.89
C LYS A 115 10.57 11.24 2.40
N VAL A 116 9.74 10.44 1.74
CA VAL A 116 9.53 10.50 0.29
C VAL A 116 8.35 11.42 -0.05
N LYS A 117 8.60 12.47 -0.85
CA LYS A 117 7.61 13.49 -1.22
C LYS A 117 6.42 12.91 -1.99
N GLU A 118 6.68 11.93 -2.84
CA GLU A 118 5.70 11.27 -3.69
C GLU A 118 4.72 10.45 -2.83
N LEU A 119 5.22 9.76 -1.80
CA LEU A 119 4.41 8.99 -0.86
C LEU A 119 3.59 9.87 0.09
N ARG A 120 4.07 11.06 0.45
CA ARG A 120 3.29 12.02 1.27
C ARG A 120 1.96 12.44 0.61
N LYS A 121 1.80 12.23 -0.70
CA LYS A 121 0.55 12.49 -1.43
C LYS A 121 -0.48 11.35 -1.29
N SER A 122 -0.22 10.32 -0.47
CA SER A 122 -1.09 9.15 -0.24
C SER A 122 -2.50 9.49 0.25
N GLY A 123 -2.75 10.71 0.74
CA GLY A 123 -4.09 11.16 1.11
C GLY A 123 -5.12 11.07 -0.03
N ILE A 124 -4.67 10.94 -1.28
CA ILE A 124 -5.57 10.69 -2.43
C ILE A 124 -6.20 9.29 -2.37
N GLN A 125 -5.47 8.25 -1.95
CA GLN A 125 -6.04 6.90 -1.82
C GLN A 125 -7.19 6.87 -0.82
N GLU A 126 -7.02 7.53 0.33
CA GLU A 126 -8.05 7.64 1.37
C GLU A 126 -9.32 8.29 0.82
N LYS A 127 -9.16 9.39 0.07
CA LYS A 127 -10.29 10.06 -0.59
C LYS A 127 -10.98 9.14 -1.60
N LEU A 128 -10.20 8.46 -2.45
CA LEU A 128 -10.72 7.56 -3.47
C LEU A 128 -11.47 6.37 -2.86
N ILE A 129 -10.94 5.74 -1.81
CA ILE A 129 -11.60 4.64 -1.10
C ILE A 129 -12.96 5.10 -0.55
N HIS A 130 -12.99 6.26 0.11
CA HIS A 130 -14.23 6.79 0.70
C HIS A 130 -15.25 7.24 -0.34
N ILE A 131 -14.83 7.94 -1.40
CA ILE A 131 -15.76 8.39 -2.44
C ILE A 131 -16.27 7.20 -3.25
N LYS A 132 -15.43 6.21 -3.57
CA LYS A 132 -15.86 4.97 -4.25
C LYS A 132 -16.95 4.24 -3.47
N LYS A 133 -16.82 4.17 -2.14
CA LYS A 133 -17.87 3.59 -1.27
C LYS A 133 -19.18 4.38 -1.30
N LEU A 134 -19.12 5.70 -1.42
CA LEU A 134 -20.31 6.53 -1.57
C LEU A 134 -20.97 6.24 -2.93
N LEU A 135 -20.19 6.31 -4.01
CA LEU A 135 -20.65 6.09 -5.38
C LEU A 135 -21.22 4.68 -5.60
N SER A 136 -20.65 3.65 -4.98
CA SER A 136 -21.15 2.26 -5.10
C SER A 136 -22.57 2.06 -4.57
N SER A 137 -23.10 3.02 -3.82
CA SER A 137 -24.49 3.01 -3.34
C SER A 137 -25.39 4.02 -4.07
N CYS A 138 -24.85 4.75 -5.06
CA CYS A 138 -25.57 5.74 -5.86
C CYS A 138 -25.93 5.14 -7.23
N ARG A 139 -27.23 5.04 -7.52
CA ARG A 139 -27.72 4.52 -8.81
C ARG A 139 -27.44 5.41 -10.02
N LEU A 140 -26.97 6.65 -9.80
CA LEU A 140 -26.64 7.61 -10.86
C LEU A 140 -25.14 7.72 -11.11
N ALA A 141 -24.32 6.97 -10.37
CA ALA A 141 -22.86 7.12 -10.37
C ALA A 141 -22.13 6.20 -11.37
N GLU A 142 -22.85 5.57 -12.32
CA GLU A 142 -22.26 4.57 -13.21
C GLU A 142 -21.06 5.12 -14.00
N SER A 143 -21.22 6.28 -14.65
CA SER A 143 -20.13 6.92 -15.40
C SER A 143 -18.92 7.26 -14.52
N ALA A 144 -19.17 7.87 -13.34
CA ALA A 144 -18.11 8.19 -12.38
C ALA A 144 -17.43 6.93 -11.82
N MET A 145 -18.15 5.81 -11.71
CA MET A 145 -17.62 4.52 -11.27
C MET A 145 -16.76 3.84 -12.35
N MET A 146 -17.07 4.02 -13.64
CA MET A 146 -16.26 3.48 -14.74
C MET A 146 -14.84 4.05 -14.74
N GLU A 147 -14.64 5.31 -14.35
CA GLU A 147 -13.31 5.93 -14.23
C GLU A 147 -12.37 5.15 -13.29
N PHE A 148 -12.90 4.49 -12.26
CA PHE A 148 -12.10 3.69 -11.34
C PHE A 148 -11.50 2.43 -11.98
N GLN A 149 -11.92 2.04 -13.19
CA GLN A 149 -11.37 0.90 -13.93
C GLN A 149 -10.04 1.23 -14.63
N GLN A 150 -9.69 2.53 -14.76
CA GLN A 150 -8.43 2.97 -15.36
C GLN A 150 -7.20 2.68 -14.48
N VAL A 151 -7.41 2.31 -13.22
CA VAL A 151 -6.35 1.98 -12.26
C VAL A 151 -6.62 0.62 -11.61
N HIS A 152 -5.56 -0.04 -11.17
CA HIS A 152 -5.72 -1.33 -10.49
C HIS A 152 -6.56 -1.21 -9.21
N PRO A 153 -7.41 -2.21 -8.91
CA PRO A 153 -8.38 -2.10 -7.82
C PRO A 153 -7.78 -1.84 -6.43
N HIS A 154 -6.60 -2.37 -6.11
CA HIS A 154 -5.97 -2.22 -4.79
C HIS A 154 -5.70 -0.75 -4.45
N LEU A 155 -5.35 0.08 -5.44
CA LEU A 155 -5.08 1.51 -5.26
C LEU A 155 -6.29 2.31 -4.74
N THR A 156 -7.49 1.76 -4.89
CA THR A 156 -8.76 2.39 -4.50
C THR A 156 -9.56 1.54 -3.50
N ARG A 157 -8.93 0.51 -2.92
CA ARG A 157 -9.52 -0.40 -1.92
C ARG A 157 -8.73 -0.43 -0.62
N GLU A 158 -7.41 -0.37 -0.69
CA GLU A 158 -6.53 -0.48 0.48
C GLU A 158 -5.51 0.66 0.52
N LEU A 159 -5.25 1.18 1.72
CA LEU A 159 -4.27 2.24 1.93
C LEU A 159 -2.86 1.68 1.95
N TYR A 160 -1.94 2.40 1.30
CA TYR A 160 -0.50 2.12 1.33
C TYR A 160 -0.06 0.80 0.69
N LEU A 161 -0.97 0.05 0.05
CA LEU A 161 -0.67 -1.18 -0.67
C LEU A 161 -0.31 -0.87 -2.13
N TYR A 162 0.86 -1.35 -2.56
CA TYR A 162 1.40 -1.11 -3.90
C TYR A 162 2.06 -2.37 -4.48
N SER A 163 2.12 -2.44 -5.81
CA SER A 163 3.02 -3.32 -6.57
C SER A 163 4.35 -2.61 -6.87
N LEU A 164 5.35 -3.34 -7.36
CA LEU A 164 6.61 -2.73 -7.83
C LEU A 164 6.37 -1.78 -9.00
N ASN A 165 5.43 -2.13 -9.88
CA ASN A 165 5.01 -1.26 -10.97
C ASN A 165 4.41 0.05 -10.47
N ASP A 166 3.54 0.01 -9.45
CA ASP A 166 2.93 1.22 -8.89
C ASP A 166 3.99 2.14 -8.27
N LEU A 167 4.94 1.58 -7.52
CA LEU A 167 6.05 2.35 -6.92
C LEU A 167 6.91 3.00 -8.00
N THR A 168 7.18 2.27 -9.09
CA THR A 168 7.93 2.79 -10.24
C THR A 168 7.16 3.93 -10.93
N ARG A 169 5.87 3.73 -11.22
CA ARG A 169 4.99 4.78 -11.78
C ARG A 169 4.87 5.99 -10.86
N MET A 170 4.87 5.77 -9.54
CA MET A 170 4.86 6.84 -8.55
C MET A 170 6.17 7.64 -8.61
N LYS A 171 7.32 6.97 -8.67
CA LYS A 171 8.64 7.61 -8.81
C LYS A 171 8.74 8.42 -10.09
N CYS A 172 8.20 7.92 -11.20
CA CYS A 172 8.16 8.62 -12.48
C CYS A 172 7.08 9.72 -12.56
N GLY A 173 6.27 9.93 -11.51
CA GLY A 173 5.21 10.94 -11.51
C GLY A 173 3.97 10.59 -12.33
N LEU A 174 3.82 9.33 -12.77
CA LEU A 174 2.77 8.86 -13.66
C LEU A 174 1.53 8.31 -12.93
N LEU A 175 1.64 7.96 -11.65
CA LEU A 175 0.53 7.37 -10.89
C LEU A 175 -0.44 8.42 -10.34
N VAL A 176 0.11 9.46 -9.70
CA VAL A 176 -0.67 10.46 -8.97
C VAL A 176 -1.62 11.28 -9.86
N PRO A 177 -1.23 11.71 -11.08
CA PRO A 177 -2.14 12.43 -11.97
C PRO A 177 -3.43 11.64 -12.27
N GLY A 178 -3.32 10.38 -12.70
CA GLY A 178 -4.49 9.55 -12.98
C GLY A 178 -5.40 9.36 -11.76
N LEU A 179 -4.83 9.19 -10.56
CA LEU A 179 -5.63 9.13 -9.32
C LEU A 179 -6.35 10.46 -9.02
N LYS A 180 -5.74 11.60 -9.36
CA LYS A 180 -6.39 12.92 -9.21
C LYS A 180 -7.51 13.14 -10.21
N ASP A 181 -7.35 12.67 -11.44
CA ASP A 181 -8.36 12.80 -12.49
C ASP A 181 -9.62 12.00 -12.11
N ILE A 182 -9.44 10.76 -11.65
CA ILE A 182 -10.53 9.94 -11.10
C ILE A 182 -11.21 10.66 -9.93
N LEU A 183 -10.42 11.20 -9.00
CA LEU A 183 -10.96 11.92 -7.85
C LEU A 183 -11.75 13.16 -8.28
N LYS A 184 -11.28 13.90 -9.28
CA LYS A 184 -11.96 15.08 -9.82
C LYS A 184 -13.33 14.71 -10.40
N THR A 185 -13.39 13.67 -11.23
CA THR A 185 -14.65 13.19 -11.82
C THR A 185 -15.62 12.69 -10.74
N ALA A 186 -15.11 11.95 -9.76
CA ALA A 186 -15.92 11.47 -8.64
C ALA A 186 -16.46 12.62 -7.77
N LEU A 187 -15.66 13.67 -7.53
CA LEU A 187 -16.09 14.85 -6.78
C LEU A 187 -17.16 15.64 -7.53
N ALA A 188 -16.97 15.88 -8.84
CA ALA A 188 -17.96 16.55 -9.68
C ALA A 188 -19.32 15.81 -9.62
N HIS A 189 -19.32 14.48 -9.72
CA HIS A 189 -20.54 13.71 -9.54
C HIS A 189 -21.19 13.94 -8.17
N VAL A 190 -20.42 13.93 -7.08
CA VAL A 190 -20.98 14.13 -5.73
C VAL A 190 -21.57 15.53 -5.55
N GLU A 191 -20.97 16.55 -6.16
CA GLU A 191 -21.46 17.93 -6.12
C GLU A 191 -22.79 18.09 -6.88
N ASP A 192 -22.94 17.40 -8.03
CA ASP A 192 -24.14 17.52 -8.87
C ASP A 192 -25.24 16.50 -8.53
N CYS A 193 -24.95 15.45 -7.77
CA CYS A 193 -25.89 14.36 -7.49
C CYS A 193 -26.60 14.50 -6.14
N GLN A 194 -27.91 14.79 -6.18
CA GLN A 194 -28.76 14.89 -4.98
C GLN A 194 -28.79 13.60 -4.14
N LEU A 195 -28.66 12.42 -4.75
CA LEU A 195 -28.60 11.15 -4.01
C LEU A 195 -27.29 11.00 -3.22
N CYS A 196 -26.19 11.55 -3.72
CA CYS A 196 -24.92 11.59 -3.01
C CYS A 196 -24.95 12.67 -1.92
N LEU A 197 -25.45 13.86 -2.22
CA LEU A 197 -25.62 14.94 -1.25
C LEU A 197 -26.48 14.52 -0.06
N GLY A 198 -27.57 13.80 -0.30
CA GLY A 198 -28.44 13.26 0.77
C GLY A 198 -27.77 12.25 1.72
N LYS A 199 -26.59 11.72 1.36
CA LYS A 199 -25.79 10.81 2.20
C LYS A 199 -24.64 11.51 2.93
N GLY A 200 -24.44 12.80 2.67
CA GLY A 200 -23.48 13.61 3.41
C GLY A 200 -23.98 13.92 4.83
N PHE A 201 -23.19 14.70 5.56
CA PHE A 201 -23.48 15.09 6.94
C PHE A 201 -23.64 16.60 7.04
N ILE A 202 -24.47 17.04 7.98
CA ILE A 202 -24.48 18.41 8.47
C ILE A 202 -23.76 18.41 9.82
N CYS A 203 -22.82 19.31 10.00
CA CYS A 203 -22.09 19.40 11.26
C CYS A 203 -23.02 19.90 12.38
N GLU A 204 -23.32 19.06 13.37
CA GLU A 204 -24.29 19.39 14.43
C GLU A 204 -23.84 20.50 15.39
N PHE A 205 -22.52 20.74 15.47
CA PHE A 205 -21.94 21.79 16.31
C PHE A 205 -22.20 23.18 15.72
N CYS A 206 -21.76 23.44 14.49
CA CYS A 206 -21.94 24.75 13.86
C CYS A 206 -23.27 24.89 13.12
N LYS A 207 -23.96 23.78 12.84
CA LYS A 207 -25.23 23.73 12.09
C LYS A 207 -25.20 24.44 10.73
N ASN A 208 -24.01 24.61 10.15
CA ASN A 208 -23.84 25.14 8.81
C ASN A 208 -24.50 24.18 7.82
N LYS A 209 -25.38 24.69 6.94
CA LYS A 209 -26.12 23.90 5.94
C LYS A 209 -25.23 23.28 4.86
N LYS A 210 -23.94 23.68 4.78
CA LYS A 210 -22.97 23.05 3.89
C LYS A 210 -22.77 21.59 4.25
N VAL A 211 -23.09 20.71 3.30
CA VAL A 211 -22.90 19.27 3.43
C VAL A 211 -21.42 18.94 3.45
N ILE A 212 -21.04 18.10 4.42
CA ILE A 212 -19.68 17.59 4.58
C ILE A 212 -19.61 16.08 4.41
N PHE A 213 -18.45 15.59 3.98
CA PHE A 213 -18.23 14.19 3.69
C PHE A 213 -16.98 13.63 4.38
N PRO A 214 -16.98 12.33 4.73
CA PRO A 214 -15.82 11.61 5.24
C PRO A 214 -14.53 11.76 4.42
N PHE A 215 -14.62 11.85 3.08
CA PHE A 215 -13.46 12.01 2.21
C PHE A 215 -12.84 13.43 2.27
N GLN A 216 -13.49 14.41 2.90
CA GLN A 216 -12.95 15.76 3.08
C GLN A 216 -12.01 15.80 4.30
N THR A 217 -11.01 14.92 4.31
CA THR A 217 -10.11 14.64 5.45
C THR A 217 -9.33 15.84 5.96
N ASN A 218 -9.21 16.92 5.17
CA ASN A 218 -8.60 18.17 5.62
C ASN A 218 -9.51 19.00 6.51
N GLN A 219 -10.82 19.01 6.24
CA GLN A 219 -11.81 19.86 6.91
C GLN A 219 -12.63 19.10 7.95
N CYS A 220 -12.73 17.78 7.81
CA CYS A 220 -13.66 16.97 8.59
C CYS A 220 -12.96 15.86 9.38
N LYS A 221 -13.57 15.50 10.52
CA LYS A 221 -13.20 14.38 11.40
C LYS A 221 -14.45 13.52 11.63
N ARG A 222 -14.27 12.21 11.79
CA ARG A 222 -15.36 11.28 12.12
C ARG A 222 -15.30 10.88 13.58
N CYS A 223 -16.47 10.69 14.19
CA CYS A 223 -16.56 10.01 15.48
C CYS A 223 -16.13 8.54 15.32
N ASN A 224 -15.28 8.05 16.23
CA ASN A 224 -14.80 6.68 16.19
C ASN A 224 -15.90 5.65 16.49
N THR A 225 -16.94 6.05 17.23
CA THR A 225 -18.06 5.19 17.63
C THR A 225 -19.18 5.19 16.58
N CYS A 226 -19.91 6.30 16.44
CA CYS A 226 -21.09 6.37 15.58
C CYS A 226 -20.79 6.72 14.11
N LYS A 227 -19.53 7.01 13.78
CA LYS A 227 -19.06 7.34 12.42
C LYS A 227 -19.64 8.61 11.80
N ALA A 228 -20.39 9.41 12.55
CA ALA A 228 -20.86 10.74 12.16
C ALA A 228 -19.68 11.67 11.84
N CYS A 229 -19.87 12.58 10.90
CA CYS A 229 -18.84 13.48 10.40
C CYS A 229 -19.08 14.92 10.87
N PHE A 230 -18.02 15.58 11.32
CA PHE A 230 -18.05 16.95 11.83
C PHE A 230 -16.83 17.72 11.29
N HIS A 231 -16.90 19.05 11.28
CA HIS A 231 -15.70 19.85 11.01
C HIS A 231 -14.65 19.62 12.09
N LYS A 232 -13.36 19.58 11.71
CA LYS A 232 -12.24 19.43 12.65
C LYS A 232 -12.24 20.51 13.72
N ASP A 233 -12.51 21.76 13.33
CA ASP A 233 -12.53 22.90 14.24
C ASP A 233 -13.71 22.86 15.21
N CYS A 234 -14.78 22.12 14.87
CA CYS A 234 -15.94 21.95 15.73
C CYS A 234 -15.77 20.77 16.70
N PHE A 235 -15.25 19.63 16.22
CA PHE A 235 -15.16 18.41 17.01
C PHE A 235 -13.82 18.31 17.74
N LYS A 236 -13.67 19.16 18.77
CA LYS A 236 -12.45 19.29 19.59
C LYS A 236 -12.40 18.30 20.76
N SER A 237 -13.54 18.02 21.41
CA SER A 237 -13.64 17.01 22.46
C SER A 237 -13.88 15.61 21.87
N GLU A 238 -13.66 14.55 22.67
CA GLU A 238 -14.07 13.19 22.28
C GLU A 238 -15.58 12.94 22.46
N GLU A 239 -16.30 13.90 23.04
CA GLU A 239 -17.74 13.82 23.29
C GLU A 239 -18.53 14.10 22.01
N CYS A 240 -19.03 13.03 21.39
CA CYS A 240 -19.86 13.13 20.20
C CYS A 240 -21.34 13.38 20.57
N PRO A 241 -21.97 14.48 20.08
CA PRO A 241 -23.36 14.82 20.43
C PRO A 241 -24.36 13.75 19.96
N LYS A 242 -24.08 13.09 18.84
CA LYS A 242 -24.89 11.97 18.35
C LYS A 242 -24.78 10.75 19.26
N CYS A 243 -23.58 10.42 19.74
CA CYS A 243 -23.38 9.31 20.69
C CYS A 243 -24.11 9.58 21.99
N LEU A 244 -24.02 10.80 22.54
CA LEU A 244 -24.74 11.19 23.74
C LEU A 244 -26.25 11.00 23.57
N ARG A 245 -26.84 11.50 22.47
CA ARG A 245 -28.27 11.29 22.18
C ARG A 245 -28.66 9.81 22.03
N ILE A 246 -27.80 8.99 21.43
CA ILE A 246 -28.04 7.55 21.31
C ILE A 246 -28.02 6.90 22.70
N GLN A 247 -27.07 7.26 23.55
CA GLN A 247 -26.94 6.74 24.91
C GLN A 247 -28.15 7.13 25.77
N THR A 248 -28.52 8.42 25.82
CA THR A 248 -29.69 8.89 26.57
C THR A 248 -30.97 8.19 26.11
N ARG A 249 -31.15 7.98 24.80
CA ARG A 249 -32.31 7.22 24.29
C ARG A 249 -32.31 5.76 24.74
N LYS A 250 -31.14 5.11 24.81
CA LYS A 250 -31.04 3.74 25.33
C LYS A 250 -31.36 3.66 26.82
N GLU A 251 -30.84 4.59 27.61
CA GLU A 251 -31.11 4.67 29.05
C GLU A 251 -32.60 4.86 29.32
N LEU A 252 -33.27 5.76 28.59
CA LEU A 252 -34.73 5.95 28.68
C LEU A 252 -35.50 4.65 28.35
N LEU A 253 -35.14 3.94 27.28
CA LEU A 253 -35.80 2.69 26.93
C LEU A 253 -35.64 1.62 28.01
N LEU A 254 -34.49 1.56 28.68
CA LEU A 254 -34.25 0.62 29.79
C LEU A 254 -35.09 0.99 31.02
N THR A 255 -35.27 2.27 31.32
CA THR A 255 -36.14 2.71 32.43
C THR A 255 -37.62 2.37 32.19
N PHE A 256 -38.10 2.36 30.95
CA PHE A 256 -39.48 1.95 30.62
C PHE A 256 -39.69 0.43 30.60
N GLN A 257 -38.62 -0.37 30.68
CA GLN A 257 -38.66 -1.84 30.66
C GLN A 257 -38.48 -2.47 32.05
N GLN A 258 -38.26 -1.68 33.10
CA GLN A 258 -38.27 -2.20 34.46
C GLN A 258 -39.73 -2.43 34.90
N PRO A 259 -40.09 -3.61 35.46
CA PRO A 259 -41.40 -3.80 36.05
C PRO A 259 -41.57 -2.77 37.18
N MET A 260 -42.74 -2.16 37.27
CA MET A 260 -43.12 -1.45 38.49
C MET A 260 -43.31 -2.52 39.58
N ASP A 261 -42.42 -2.52 40.57
CA ASP A 261 -42.59 -3.27 41.82
C ASP A 261 -43.86 -2.84 42.56
#